data_AF-A0A2V9R8U7-F1
#
_entry.id   AF-A0A2V9R8U7-F1
#
_cell.length_a   1.000
_cell.length_b   1.000
_cell.length_c   1.000
_cell.angle_alpha   90.00
_cell.angle_beta   90.00
_cell.angle_gamma   90.00
#
_symmetry.space_group_name_H-M   'P 1'
#
loop_
_entity.id
_entity.type
_entity.pdbx_description
1 polymer ?
#
loop_
_entity_poly.entity_id
_entity_poly.type
_entity_poly.pdbx_seq_one_letter_code
_entity_poly.pdbx_strand_id
1 'polypeptide(L)'
;MFVTRLGFNSKAVITGDVTQIDLPNARRSGLLEAIDVLKGVQGLSFVYFDEGDVVRHHLVQRIIHAYEEHKTRIADEPQMSLLDSRGTAGVKGMPSDIAGPTTGQVETEQ
;
A
#
# COMPACT_ATOMS: atom_id res chain seq x y z
N MET A 1 -22.15 20.37 7.12
CA MET A 1 -23.54 20.91 7.16
C MET A 1 -24.64 19.85 7.28
N PHE A 2 -24.34 18.57 7.56
CA PHE A 2 -25.37 17.54 7.70
C PHE A 2 -26.13 17.65 9.04
N VAL A 3 -25.40 17.69 10.16
CA VAL A 3 -25.97 17.67 11.52
C VAL A 3 -26.87 18.89 11.80
N THR A 4 -26.57 20.04 11.20
CA THR A 4 -27.34 21.29 11.35
C THR A 4 -28.73 21.23 10.71
N ARG A 5 -29.05 20.16 9.97
CA ARG A 5 -30.37 19.95 9.35
C ARG A 5 -31.25 18.96 10.14
N LEU A 6 -30.78 18.40 11.24
CA LEU A 6 -31.57 17.49 12.06
C LEU A 6 -32.66 18.24 12.83
N GLY A 7 -33.91 17.87 12.60
CA GLY A 7 -35.08 18.40 13.29
C GLY A 7 -35.44 17.61 14.54
N PHE A 8 -36.41 18.12 15.31
CA PHE A 8 -36.95 17.39 16.46
C PHE A 8 -37.52 16.03 16.06
N ASN A 9 -37.37 15.04 16.94
CA ASN A 9 -37.83 13.66 16.74
C ASN A 9 -37.30 12.97 15.46
N SER A 10 -36.16 13.43 14.94
CA SER A 10 -35.46 12.78 13.82
C SER A 10 -34.32 11.90 14.32
N LYS A 11 -33.98 10.87 13.54
CA LYS A 11 -32.79 10.03 13.74
C LYS A 11 -32.03 10.00 12.42
N ALA A 12 -30.71 9.97 12.49
CA ALA A 12 -29.85 9.81 11.33
C ALA A 12 -28.80 8.74 11.61
N VAL A 13 -28.42 8.02 10.56
CA VAL A 13 -27.35 7.02 10.57
C VAL A 13 -26.34 7.45 9.53
N ILE A 14 -25.07 7.52 9.94
CA ILE A 14 -23.95 7.78 9.06
C ILE A 14 -23.17 6.48 8.96
N THR A 15 -23.00 5.97 7.75
CA THR A 15 -22.27 4.74 7.47
C THR A 15 -20.95 5.06 6.80
N GLY A 16 -19.92 4.25 7.04
CA GLY A 16 -18.64 4.34 6.36
C GLY A 16 -17.77 3.13 6.67
N ASP A 17 -16.81 2.85 5.79
CA ASP A 17 -15.82 1.80 5.97
C ASP A 17 -14.46 2.44 6.29
N VAL A 18 -13.95 2.18 7.49
CA VAL A 18 -12.67 2.72 7.96
C VAL A 18 -11.48 2.19 7.19
N THR A 19 -11.63 1.06 6.47
CA THR A 19 -10.57 0.45 5.66
C THR A 19 -10.45 1.09 4.27
N GLN A 20 -11.48 1.80 3.81
CA GLN A 20 -11.54 2.41 2.48
C GLN A 20 -11.12 3.88 2.51
N ILE A 21 -9.85 4.13 2.86
CA ILE A 21 -9.27 5.47 2.87
C ILE A 21 -8.52 5.67 1.54
N ASP A 22 -9.21 6.22 0.54
CA ASP A 22 -8.62 6.53 -0.77
C ASP A 22 -8.26 8.01 -0.90
N LEU A 23 -7.40 8.50 0.01
CA LEU A 23 -6.96 9.90 0.06
C LEU A 23 -5.53 10.05 -0.48
N PRO A 24 -5.25 11.06 -1.33
CA PRO A 24 -3.89 11.34 -1.77
C PRO A 24 -3.07 11.93 -0.62
N ASN A 25 -1.91 11.33 -0.35
CA ASN A 25 -1.03 11.54 0.80
C ASN A 25 -1.62 11.06 2.14
N ALA A 26 -0.77 10.91 3.17
CA ALA A 26 -1.12 10.44 4.52
C ALA A 26 -2.05 11.38 5.32
N ARG A 27 -3.02 12.02 4.65
CA ARG A 27 -4.09 12.78 5.25
C ARG A 27 -4.96 11.83 6.07
N ARG A 28 -5.19 12.21 7.32
CA ARG A 28 -6.06 11.49 8.23
C ARG A 28 -7.48 11.43 7.66
N SER A 29 -8.11 10.26 7.73
CA SER A 29 -9.50 10.09 7.31
C SER A 29 -10.43 10.96 8.15
N GLY A 30 -11.32 11.71 7.49
CA GLY A 30 -12.34 12.52 8.16
C GLY A 30 -13.33 11.67 8.97
N LEU A 31 -13.54 10.41 8.59
CA LEU A 31 -14.36 9.46 9.36
C LEU A 31 -13.69 9.11 10.69
N LEU A 32 -12.40 8.78 10.65
CA LEU A 32 -11.61 8.47 11.85
C LEU A 32 -11.50 9.69 12.77
N GLU A 33 -11.26 10.87 12.20
CA GLU A 33 -11.24 12.12 12.95
C GLU A 33 -12.59 12.40 13.62
N ALA A 34 -13.70 12.25 12.90
CA ALA A 34 -15.04 12.47 13.45
C ALA A 34 -15.35 11.50 14.60
N ILE A 35 -14.98 10.22 14.48
CA ILE A 35 -15.12 9.25 15.57
C ILE A 35 -14.36 9.73 16.81
N ASP A 36 -13.10 10.16 16.64
CA ASP A 36 -12.27 10.60 17.77
C ASP A 36 -12.79 11.86 18.44
N VAL A 37 -13.25 12.85 17.67
CA VAL A 37 -13.80 14.11 18.18
C VAL A 37 -15.14 13.92 18.88
N LEU A 38 -15.98 13.00 18.40
CA LEU A 38 -17.37 12.86 18.85
C LEU A 38 -17.59 11.75 19.91
N LYS A 39 -16.54 11.02 20.31
CA LYS A 39 -16.58 9.91 21.31
C LYS A 39 -17.34 10.21 22.61
N GLY A 40 -17.35 11.45 23.08
CA GLY A 40 -17.99 11.86 24.34
C GLY A 40 -19.35 12.55 24.19
N VAL A 41 -19.88 12.70 22.98
CA VAL A 41 -21.10 13.47 22.73
C VAL A 41 -22.33 12.64 23.10
N GLN A 42 -23.12 13.14 24.06
CA GLN A 42 -24.37 12.49 24.47
C GLN A 42 -25.36 12.43 23.30
N GLY A 43 -26.05 11.30 23.17
CA GLY A 43 -27.04 11.08 22.10
C GLY A 43 -26.46 10.54 20.78
N LEU A 44 -25.15 10.35 20.69
CA LEU A 44 -24.51 9.60 19.61
C LEU A 44 -24.15 8.18 20.07
N SER A 45 -24.16 7.24 19.13
CA SER A 45 -23.69 5.88 19.34
C SER A 45 -22.87 5.45 18.13
N PHE A 46 -21.74 4.80 18.38
CA PHE A 46 -20.90 4.21 17.35
C PHE A 46 -21.13 2.71 17.34
N VAL A 47 -21.53 2.18 16.19
CA VAL A 47 -21.74 0.75 15.95
C VAL A 47 -20.70 0.32 14.93
N TYR A 48 -19.90 -0.68 15.29
CA TYR A 48 -18.87 -1.25 14.43
C TYR A 48 -19.33 -2.62 13.99
N PHE A 49 -19.20 -2.89 12.70
CA PHE A 49 -19.45 -4.20 12.13
C PHE A 49 -18.12 -4.92 11.91
N ASP A 50 -18.15 -6.24 12.12
CA ASP A 50 -17.03 -7.12 11.83
C ASP A 50 -17.35 -8.04 10.64
N GLU A 51 -16.46 -8.99 10.34
CA GLU A 51 -16.64 -9.93 9.24
C GLU A 51 -17.88 -10.82 9.40
N GLY A 52 -18.31 -11.10 10.65
CA GLY A 52 -19.49 -11.90 10.97
C GLY A 52 -20.80 -11.21 10.63
N ASP A 53 -20.82 -9.87 10.60
CA ASP A 53 -22.00 -9.09 10.22
C ASP A 53 -22.22 -9.02 8.70
N VAL A 54 -21.25 -9.48 7.89
CA VAL A 54 -21.29 -9.33 6.43
C VAL A 54 -21.77 -10.61 5.74
N VAL A 55 -23.01 -10.59 5.26
CA VAL A 55 -23.53 -11.63 4.38
C VAL A 55 -23.02 -11.41 2.96
N ARG A 56 -22.08 -12.25 2.51
CA ARG A 56 -21.54 -12.24 1.14
C ARG A 56 -22.03 -13.45 0.37
N HIS A 57 -22.26 -13.25 -0.93
CA HIS A 57 -22.56 -14.36 -1.84
C HIS A 57 -21.40 -15.38 -1.84
N HIS A 58 -21.70 -16.69 -1.88
CA HIS A 58 -20.70 -17.76 -1.79
C HIS A 58 -19.55 -17.64 -2.81
N LEU A 59 -19.85 -17.19 -4.03
CA LEU A 59 -18.82 -16.92 -5.05
C LEU A 59 -17.85 -15.83 -4.60
N VAL A 60 -18.35 -14.74 -4.02
CA VAL A 60 -17.53 -13.62 -3.58
C VAL A 60 -16.61 -14.06 -2.44
N GLN A 61 -17.12 -14.85 -1.48
CA GLN A 61 -16.31 -15.42 -0.40
C GLN A 61 -15.15 -16.27 -0.95
N ARG A 62 -15.42 -17.13 -1.93
CA ARG A 62 -14.40 -17.95 -2.59
C ARG A 62 -13.34 -17.10 -3.29
N ILE A 63 -13.74 -16.02 -3.96
CA ILE A 63 -12.80 -15.11 -4.63
C ILE A 63 -11.90 -14.44 -3.59
N ILE A 64 -12.46 -13.91 -2.50
CA ILE A 64 -11.69 -13.28 -1.42
C ILE A 64 -10.68 -14.28 -0.83
N HIS A 65 -11.13 -15.51 -0.53
CA HIS A 65 -10.25 -16.53 0.04
C HIS A 65 -9.05 -16.85 -0.88
N ALA A 66 -9.28 -16.95 -2.19
CA ALA A 66 -8.20 -17.17 -3.16
C ALA A 66 -7.17 -16.03 -3.18
N TYR A 67 -7.60 -14.77 -3.00
CA TYR A 67 -6.69 -13.63 -2.90
C TYR A 67 -5.91 -13.61 -1.58
N GLU A 68 -6.54 -13.97 -0.46
CA GLU A 68 -5.85 -14.07 0.84
C GLU A 68 -4.78 -15.17 0.83
N GLU A 69 -5.10 -16.37 0.32
CA GLU A 69 -4.11 -17.45 0.15
C GLU A 69 -2.93 -17.02 -0.73
N HIS A 70 -3.20 -16.24 -1.77
CA HIS A 70 -2.17 -15.71 -2.65
C HIS A 70 -1.26 -14.71 -1.93
N LYS A 71 -1.83 -13.81 -1.13
CA LYS A 71 -1.07 -12.82 -0.35
C LYS A 71 -0.15 -13.49 0.67
N THR A 72 -0.62 -14.51 1.39
CA THR A 72 0.22 -15.25 2.36
C THR A 72 1.38 -15.96 1.68
N ARG A 73 1.16 -16.59 0.52
CA ARG A 73 2.23 -17.25 -0.24
C ARG A 73 3.35 -16.29 -0.67
N ILE A 74 3.01 -15.07 -1.07
CA ILE A 74 4.00 -14.04 -1.43
C ILE A 74 4.79 -13.56 -0.20
N ALA A 75 4.13 -13.46 0.95
CA ALA A 75 4.80 -13.08 2.20
C ALA A 75 5.80 -14.15 2.69
N ASP A 76 5.55 -15.42 2.35
CA ASP A 76 6.36 -16.58 2.74
C ASP A 76 7.46 -16.96 1.73
N GLU A 77 7.65 -16.22 0.62
CA GLU A 77 8.85 -16.38 -0.22
C GLU A 77 10.03 -15.58 0.36
N PRO A 78 10.98 -16.20 1.10
CA PRO A 78 12.22 -15.53 1.40
C PRO A 78 12.94 -15.21 0.09
N GLN A 79 13.41 -13.97 -0.06
CA GLN A 79 14.27 -13.52 -1.14
C GLN A 79 15.55 -14.39 -1.19
N MET A 80 15.47 -15.54 -1.84
CA MET A 80 16.60 -16.45 -2.00
C MET A 80 17.46 -15.93 -3.16
N SER A 81 18.35 -15.01 -2.79
CA SER A 81 19.67 -14.74 -3.35
C SER A 81 19.86 -15.03 -4.86
N LEU A 82 19.70 -13.98 -5.67
CA LEU A 82 20.34 -13.87 -6.99
C LEU A 82 21.87 -13.68 -6.83
N LEU A 83 22.54 -14.70 -6.30
CA LEU A 83 23.99 -14.84 -6.38
C LEU A 83 24.33 -16.32 -6.24
N ASP A 84 24.19 -17.04 -7.36
CA ASP A 84 25.17 -18.08 -7.65
C ASP A 84 25.45 -18.25 -9.17
N SER A 85 26.70 -17.91 -9.49
CA SER A 85 27.60 -18.54 -10.47
C SER A 85 27.23 -18.74 -11.97
N ARG A 86 27.86 -17.90 -12.81
CA ARG A 86 28.74 -18.32 -13.91
C ARG A 86 29.97 -17.40 -13.84
N GLY A 87 31.23 -17.80 -13.76
CA GLY A 87 31.91 -19.02 -14.15
C GLY A 87 33.27 -18.59 -14.70
N THR A 88 34.33 -18.79 -13.92
CA THR A 88 35.77 -18.92 -14.25
C THR A 88 36.25 -18.69 -15.71
N ALA A 89 37.21 -17.77 -15.88
CA ALA A 89 38.42 -17.99 -16.69
C ALA A 89 39.47 -16.91 -16.38
N GLY A 90 40.62 -17.30 -15.83
CA GLY A 90 41.73 -16.40 -15.54
C GLY A 90 42.68 -16.22 -16.73
N VAL A 91 43.28 -15.04 -16.86
CA VAL A 91 44.59 -14.82 -17.50
C VAL A 91 45.36 -13.72 -16.76
N LYS A 92 46.26 -14.16 -15.87
CA LYS A 92 47.68 -13.76 -15.71
C LYS A 92 48.15 -12.37 -16.18
N GLY A 93 48.70 -11.59 -15.23
CA GLY A 93 49.94 -10.83 -15.42
C GLY A 93 49.83 -9.30 -15.53
N MET A 94 50.18 -8.59 -14.45
CA MET A 94 50.78 -7.24 -14.48
C MET A 94 52.31 -7.35 -14.78
N PRO A 95 53.10 -6.28 -15.09
CA PRO A 95 52.88 -4.85 -14.80
C PRO A 95 53.34 -3.82 -15.89
N SER A 96 53.32 -2.54 -15.46
CA SER A 96 54.18 -1.38 -15.82
C SER A 96 53.75 -0.37 -16.89
N ASP A 97 53.34 0.80 -16.38
CA ASP A 97 53.72 2.16 -16.77
C ASP A 97 54.41 2.37 -18.12
N ILE A 98 53.73 3.04 -19.06
CA ILE A 98 54.34 4.02 -19.98
C ILE A 98 53.29 4.96 -20.62
N ALA A 99 53.44 6.25 -20.31
CA ALA A 99 53.26 7.48 -21.12
C ALA A 99 52.19 7.56 -22.25
N GLY A 100 51.45 8.69 -22.28
CA GLY A 100 50.68 9.18 -23.45
C GLY A 100 51.57 9.56 -24.65
N PRO A 101 51.10 10.30 -25.70
CA PRO A 101 49.93 11.19 -25.74
C PRO A 101 49.09 11.16 -27.07
N THR A 102 48.06 12.02 -27.11
CA THR A 102 47.55 12.80 -28.28
C THR A 102 46.55 12.22 -29.32
N THR A 103 45.47 13.01 -29.49
CA THR A 103 44.80 13.46 -30.74
C THR A 103 43.56 12.73 -31.27
N GLY A 104 42.50 13.54 -31.46
CA GLY A 104 41.28 13.29 -32.26
C GLY A 104 40.00 13.53 -31.45
N GLN A 105 39.39 14.73 -31.32
CA GLN A 105 38.64 15.49 -32.36
C GLN A 105 37.72 14.54 -33.17
N VAL A 106 36.41 14.70 -33.37
CA VAL A 106 35.34 15.71 -33.19
C VAL A 106 34.04 14.86 -33.20
N GLU A 107 32.89 15.18 -32.59
CA GLU A 107 31.81 16.02 -33.14
C GLU A 107 30.55 15.86 -32.27
N THR A 108 29.81 16.95 -32.23
CA THR A 108 28.62 17.28 -31.43
C THR A 108 27.33 16.91 -32.16
N GLU A 109 26.21 16.92 -31.41
CA GLU A 109 24.81 17.12 -31.86
C GLU A 109 24.15 15.91 -32.55
N GLN A 110 22.94 15.46 -32.18
CA GLN A 110 21.77 16.13 -31.61
C GLN A 110 21.05 15.26 -30.57
#